data_AF-A0A961GPM1-F1
#
_entry.id   AF-A0A961GPM1-F1
#
_cell.length_a   1.000
_cell.length_b   1.000
_cell.length_c   1.000
_cell.angle_alpha   90.00
_cell.angle_beta   90.00
_cell.angle_gamma   90.00
#
_symmetry.space_group_name_H-M   'P 1'
#
loop_
_entity.id
_entity.type
_entity.pdbx_description
1 polymer ?
#
loop_
_entity_poly.entity_id
_entity_poly.type
_entity_poly.pdbx_seq_one_letter_code
_entity_poly.pdbx_strand_id
1 'polypeptide(L)'
;EREQTLNQLLVEMDGFGERQGVILIAATNRPDILDPALLRPGRFDRQIPVSSPDLAGRKAVLRVHAQGKPLAPDADLDGLAKRTVGMSGADLANVINEAALLTARENGTIITGAALEEAVDRVIGGPRRKGRVISETEKKITAYHEGGHTLAAWAMPDIEPIYKVTILARGRTGGHAVSVPEDDKGLMTRSEMIARLVFAMGGRAAEELVFREPTTGAVSDIEQATKIARAMVTEYGMSAKLGAVRYGTEHGDPFLGRTMGTQADYSHEVARDIDDEVRKLIEAAHTEAWAILTEYRDVLDVLAGELLEKETLHRAELEAIFSDVRKRPRLTMFDDFGGRIPSEKPPIKTPGELAIERGEPWPKPMPEPAFKKAIAEASAAAQAQQDATRAHAANGNGTHSGGRHQAPSPAQSPAGGATQPDYGAPAGWRAPGWPPPQNQQQGHWYPPPQGWNPPQQAQPYPPQHGQPNPGQHQQAPVTPQEAPGDDGGRPSGPR
;
A
#
# COMPACT_ATOMS: atom_id res chain seq x y z
N GLU A 1 -22.54 29.91 5.00
CA GLU A 1 -23.35 28.73 4.66
C GLU A 1 -22.66 27.40 5.04
N ARG A 2 -21.48 27.06 4.51
CA ARG A 2 -20.80 25.77 4.85
C ARG A 2 -20.58 25.54 6.34
N GLU A 3 -20.07 26.54 7.07
CA GLU A 3 -19.88 26.45 8.53
C GLU A 3 -21.20 26.37 9.29
N GLN A 4 -22.25 27.00 8.76
CA GLN A 4 -23.58 26.97 9.37
C GLN A 4 -24.22 25.58 9.26
N THR A 5 -24.07 24.93 8.10
CA THR A 5 -24.51 23.54 7.90
C THR A 5 -23.72 22.56 8.78
N LEU A 6 -22.40 22.76 8.90
CA LEU A 6 -21.56 21.95 9.78
C LEU A 6 -21.97 22.10 11.24
N ASN A 7 -22.13 23.34 11.72
CA ASN A 7 -22.56 23.60 13.09
C ASN A 7 -23.94 23.02 13.38
N GLN A 8 -24.88 23.08 12.43
CA GLN A 8 -26.18 22.43 12.59
C GLN A 8 -26.01 20.92 12.74
N LEU A 9 -25.21 20.27 11.89
CA LEU A 9 -24.93 18.83 12.00
C LEU A 9 -24.34 18.47 13.37
N LEU A 10 -23.40 19.27 13.88
CA LEU A 10 -22.79 19.05 15.20
C LEU A 10 -23.81 19.17 16.34
N VAL A 11 -24.71 20.16 16.27
CA VAL A 11 -25.78 20.35 17.27
C VAL A 11 -26.76 19.17 17.26
N GLU A 12 -27.14 18.68 16.07
CA GLU A 12 -28.00 17.50 15.96
C GLU A 12 -27.30 16.24 16.49
N MET A 13 -26.01 16.07 16.20
CA MET A 13 -25.21 14.93 16.69
C MET A 13 -25.08 14.91 18.22
N ASP A 14 -24.87 16.07 18.84
CA ASP A 14 -24.79 16.20 20.31
C ASP A 14 -26.19 16.15 20.98
N GLY A 15 -27.26 16.36 20.20
CA GLY A 15 -28.66 16.37 20.66
C GLY A 15 -29.29 14.98 20.86
N PHE A 16 -28.62 13.90 20.44
CA PHE A 16 -29.11 12.54 20.62
C PHE A 16 -28.91 12.04 22.06
N GLY A 17 -30.00 11.94 22.83
CA GLY A 17 -29.97 11.28 24.14
C GLY A 17 -29.82 9.75 24.06
N GLU A 18 -29.43 9.10 25.18
CA GLU A 18 -29.08 7.66 25.30
C GLU A 18 -30.15 6.64 24.82
N ARG A 19 -31.35 7.08 24.40
CA ARG A 19 -32.49 6.21 24.05
C ARG A 19 -32.82 6.13 22.56
N GLN A 20 -31.94 6.61 21.67
CA GLN A 20 -32.20 6.58 20.23
C GLN A 20 -31.31 5.53 19.55
N GLY A 21 -31.93 4.48 18.99
CA GLY A 21 -31.26 3.43 18.20
C GLY A 21 -30.81 3.90 16.82
N VAL A 22 -30.29 5.12 16.71
CA VAL A 22 -29.83 5.76 15.47
C VAL A 22 -28.32 5.61 15.38
N ILE A 23 -27.82 5.11 14.25
CA ILE A 23 -26.39 5.01 13.96
C ILE A 23 -26.10 5.90 12.76
N LEU A 24 -25.20 6.88 12.95
CA LEU A 24 -24.76 7.76 11.87
C LEU A 24 -23.48 7.21 11.23
N ILE A 25 -23.50 7.02 9.91
CA ILE A 25 -22.36 6.52 9.12
C ILE A 25 -22.04 7.56 8.04
N ALA A 26 -20.75 7.86 7.87
CA ALA A 26 -20.23 8.72 6.82
C ALA A 26 -19.03 8.04 6.12
N ALA A 27 -18.77 8.43 4.88
CA ALA A 27 -17.62 7.98 4.10
C ALA A 27 -16.85 9.18 3.57
N THR A 28 -15.52 9.14 3.66
CA THR A 28 -14.62 10.15 3.09
C THR A 28 -13.37 9.48 2.54
N ASN A 29 -12.84 10.00 1.43
CA ASN A 29 -11.51 9.65 0.93
C ASN A 29 -10.42 10.58 1.47
N ARG A 30 -10.81 11.63 2.22
CA ARG A 30 -9.93 12.64 2.79
C ARG A 30 -10.28 12.88 4.26
N PRO A 31 -9.84 12.02 5.18
CA PRO A 31 -10.04 12.24 6.62
C PRO A 31 -9.21 13.43 7.14
N ASP A 32 -8.13 13.78 6.44
CA ASP A 32 -7.20 14.87 6.74
C ASP A 32 -7.84 16.27 6.71
N ILE A 33 -8.83 16.49 5.84
CA ILE A 33 -9.50 17.79 5.69
C ILE A 33 -10.75 17.94 6.57
N LEU A 34 -11.13 16.89 7.30
CA LEU A 34 -12.30 16.96 8.15
C LEU A 34 -12.04 17.90 9.32
N ASP A 35 -13.07 18.66 9.71
CA ASP A 35 -13.01 19.44 10.94
C ASP A 35 -12.76 18.49 12.13
N PRO A 36 -11.69 18.68 12.92
CA PRO A 36 -11.40 17.86 14.09
C PRO A 36 -12.55 17.78 15.09
N ALA A 37 -13.47 18.75 15.08
CA ALA A 37 -14.69 18.74 15.89
C ALA A 37 -15.61 17.56 15.55
N LEU A 38 -15.66 17.11 14.29
CA LEU A 38 -16.43 15.93 13.87
C LEU A 38 -15.89 14.63 14.44
N LEU A 39 -14.57 14.57 14.67
CA LEU A 39 -13.85 13.37 15.10
C LEU A 39 -13.78 13.22 16.63
N ARG A 40 -14.44 14.11 17.39
CA ARG A 40 -14.45 14.06 18.85
C ARG A 40 -15.39 12.95 19.36
N PRO A 41 -15.12 12.39 20.56
CA PRO A 41 -16.02 11.43 21.20
C PRO A 41 -17.46 11.95 21.28
N GLY A 42 -18.44 11.09 21.01
CA GLY A 42 -19.86 11.44 20.92
C GLY A 42 -20.34 11.82 19.51
N ARG A 43 -19.43 11.95 18.54
CA ARG A 43 -19.71 12.26 17.14
C ARG A 43 -19.25 11.13 16.22
N PHE A 44 -18.31 11.38 15.31
CA PHE A 44 -17.61 10.31 14.56
C PHE A 44 -16.40 9.84 15.35
N ASP A 45 -16.67 9.15 16.46
CA ASP A 45 -15.67 8.63 17.39
C ASP A 45 -14.96 7.37 16.86
N ARG A 46 -15.58 6.65 15.93
CA ARG A 46 -15.04 5.43 15.29
C ARG A 46 -14.70 5.68 13.83
N GLN A 47 -13.44 5.45 13.51
CA GLN A 47 -12.94 5.47 12.14
C GLN A 47 -12.58 4.04 11.73
N ILE A 48 -13.18 3.57 10.65
CA ILE A 48 -12.92 2.24 10.08
C ILE A 48 -12.29 2.47 8.71
N PRO A 49 -10.96 2.36 8.57
CA PRO A 49 -10.32 2.48 7.27
C PRO A 49 -10.73 1.29 6.39
N VAL A 50 -11.26 1.58 5.21
CA VAL A 50 -11.57 0.58 4.19
C VAL A 50 -10.50 0.68 3.11
N SER A 51 -9.49 -0.19 3.20
CA SER A 51 -8.42 -0.26 2.21
C SER A 51 -8.88 -0.96 0.94
N SER A 52 -8.09 -0.81 -0.13
CA SER A 52 -8.23 -1.64 -1.32
C SER A 52 -8.18 -3.13 -0.98
N PRO A 53 -8.95 -3.98 -1.69
CA PRO A 53 -9.00 -5.40 -1.42
C PRO A 53 -7.65 -6.09 -1.70
N ASP A 54 -7.28 -7.00 -0.80
CA ASP A 54 -6.20 -7.96 -1.01
C ASP A 54 -6.62 -9.05 -2.02
N LEU A 55 -5.72 -9.96 -2.39
CA LEU A 55 -6.02 -11.03 -3.36
C LEU A 55 -7.29 -11.83 -3.01
N ALA A 56 -7.50 -12.17 -1.73
CA ALA A 56 -8.68 -12.91 -1.28
C ALA A 56 -9.95 -12.06 -1.41
N GLY A 57 -9.87 -10.78 -1.03
CA GLY A 57 -10.93 -9.79 -1.18
C GLY A 57 -11.29 -9.57 -2.65
N ARG A 58 -10.30 -9.45 -3.55
CA ARG A 58 -10.54 -9.31 -5.00
C ARG A 58 -11.27 -10.51 -5.56
N LYS A 59 -10.88 -11.73 -5.17
CA LYS A 59 -11.61 -12.97 -5.54
C LYS A 59 -13.06 -12.95 -5.06
N ALA A 60 -13.29 -12.54 -3.81
CA ALA A 60 -14.64 -12.46 -3.25
C ALA A 60 -15.49 -11.42 -4.01
N VAL A 61 -14.96 -10.23 -4.24
CA VAL A 61 -15.62 -9.14 -4.98
C VAL A 61 -15.96 -9.59 -6.41
N LEU A 62 -15.01 -10.18 -7.14
CA LEU A 62 -15.24 -10.69 -8.49
C LEU A 62 -16.35 -11.75 -8.52
N ARG A 63 -16.37 -12.67 -7.53
CA ARG A 63 -17.44 -13.70 -7.43
C ARG A 63 -18.81 -13.08 -7.18
N VAL A 64 -18.91 -12.05 -6.33
CA VAL A 64 -20.17 -11.33 -6.10
C VAL A 64 -20.65 -10.65 -7.38
N HIS A 65 -19.77 -9.94 -8.10
CA HIS A 65 -20.15 -9.24 -9.33
C HIS A 65 -20.33 -10.15 -10.55
N ALA A 66 -19.80 -11.38 -10.51
CA ALA A 66 -20.05 -12.43 -11.49
C ALA A 66 -21.38 -13.16 -11.26
N GLN A 67 -21.98 -13.06 -10.07
CA GLN A 67 -23.21 -13.77 -9.74
C GLN A 67 -24.35 -13.37 -10.69
N GLY A 68 -25.00 -14.37 -11.30
CA GLY A 68 -26.07 -14.17 -12.28
C GLY A 68 -25.62 -13.83 -13.70
N LYS A 69 -24.30 -13.76 -13.96
CA LYS A 69 -23.75 -13.58 -15.32
C LYS A 69 -23.30 -14.93 -15.90
N PRO A 70 -23.64 -15.25 -17.16
CA PRO A 70 -23.18 -16.48 -17.80
C PRO A 70 -21.68 -16.38 -18.10
N LEU A 71 -20.88 -17.20 -17.42
CA LEU A 71 -19.43 -17.31 -17.63
C LEU A 71 -19.10 -18.63 -18.35
N ALA A 72 -18.18 -18.59 -19.30
CA ALA A 72 -17.66 -19.77 -19.96
C ALA A 72 -16.64 -20.51 -19.06
N PRO A 73 -16.35 -21.80 -19.32
CA PRO A 73 -15.41 -22.58 -18.51
C PRO A 73 -13.97 -22.03 -18.48
N ASP A 74 -13.57 -21.26 -19.50
CA ASP A 74 -12.27 -20.60 -19.61
C ASP A 74 -12.19 -19.26 -18.86
N ALA A 75 -13.30 -18.78 -18.29
CA ALA A 75 -13.38 -17.53 -17.54
C ALA A 75 -12.80 -17.67 -16.12
N ASP A 76 -11.47 -17.66 -16.00
CA ASP A 76 -10.76 -17.79 -14.73
C ASP A 76 -10.78 -16.48 -13.89
N LEU A 77 -11.70 -16.42 -12.92
CA LEU A 77 -11.80 -15.31 -11.96
C LEU A 77 -10.65 -15.29 -10.94
N ASP A 78 -10.04 -16.44 -10.64
CA ASP A 78 -8.94 -16.51 -9.68
C ASP A 78 -7.65 -15.97 -10.31
N GLY A 79 -7.40 -16.30 -11.58
CA GLY A 79 -6.34 -15.68 -12.39
C GLY A 79 -6.61 -14.20 -12.66
N LEU A 80 -7.86 -13.80 -12.86
CA LEU A 80 -8.25 -12.39 -12.96
C LEU A 80 -7.88 -11.59 -11.70
N ALA A 81 -8.19 -12.11 -10.50
CA ALA A 81 -7.86 -11.44 -9.24
C ALA A 81 -6.36 -11.19 -9.06
N LYS A 82 -5.50 -12.08 -9.57
CA LYS A 82 -4.04 -11.89 -9.56
C LYS A 82 -3.58 -10.77 -10.49
N ARG A 83 -4.29 -10.55 -11.61
CA ARG A 83 -3.95 -9.53 -12.61
C ARG A 83 -4.47 -8.13 -12.28
N THR A 84 -5.42 -8.03 -11.35
CA THR A 84 -6.07 -6.78 -10.96
C THR A 84 -5.54 -6.23 -9.63
N VAL A 85 -4.23 -6.35 -9.37
CA VAL A 85 -3.60 -5.82 -8.14
C VAL A 85 -3.82 -4.31 -8.08
N GLY A 86 -4.16 -3.80 -6.89
CA GLY A 86 -4.39 -2.38 -6.66
C GLY A 86 -5.75 -1.86 -7.12
N MET A 87 -6.54 -2.65 -7.86
CA MET A 87 -7.91 -2.28 -8.24
C MET A 87 -8.85 -2.23 -7.03
N SER A 88 -9.69 -1.19 -6.98
CA SER A 88 -10.75 -1.08 -5.97
C SER A 88 -11.91 -2.03 -6.26
N GLY A 89 -12.80 -2.23 -5.28
CA GLY A 89 -14.00 -3.04 -5.51
C GLY A 89 -14.88 -2.52 -6.65
N ALA A 90 -14.93 -1.20 -6.83
CA ALA A 90 -15.66 -0.57 -7.93
C ALA A 90 -15.00 -0.85 -9.29
N ASP A 91 -13.67 -0.84 -9.37
CA ASP A 91 -12.93 -1.16 -10.61
C ASP A 91 -13.18 -2.61 -11.03
N LEU A 92 -13.16 -3.55 -10.08
CA LEU A 92 -13.45 -4.97 -10.34
C LEU A 92 -14.89 -5.18 -10.82
N ALA A 93 -15.85 -4.48 -10.20
CA ALA A 93 -17.24 -4.49 -10.67
C ALA A 93 -17.35 -3.98 -12.11
N ASN A 94 -16.60 -2.92 -12.42
CA ASN A 94 -16.56 -2.34 -13.76
C ASN A 94 -15.93 -3.29 -14.78
N VAL A 95 -14.85 -4.01 -14.44
CA VAL A 95 -14.25 -5.05 -15.32
C VAL A 95 -15.30 -6.10 -15.71
N ILE A 96 -16.04 -6.62 -14.73
CA ILE A 96 -17.08 -7.64 -15.00
C ILE A 96 -18.26 -7.07 -15.79
N ASN A 97 -18.53 -5.76 -15.69
CA ASN A 97 -19.53 -5.09 -16.51
C ASN A 97 -19.06 -4.87 -17.95
N GLU A 98 -17.85 -4.37 -18.14
CA GLU A 98 -17.23 -4.18 -19.46
C GLU A 98 -17.10 -5.51 -20.20
N ALA A 99 -16.74 -6.60 -19.53
CA ALA A 99 -16.70 -7.93 -20.14
C ALA A 99 -18.06 -8.38 -20.68
N ALA A 100 -19.14 -8.11 -19.93
CA ALA A 100 -20.50 -8.38 -20.36
C ALA A 100 -20.91 -7.51 -21.57
N LEU A 101 -20.57 -6.22 -21.54
CA LEU A 101 -20.84 -5.30 -22.64
C LEU A 101 -20.07 -5.68 -23.91
N LEU A 102 -18.80 -6.06 -23.79
CA LEU A 102 -17.99 -6.54 -24.91
C LEU A 102 -18.60 -7.81 -25.52
N THR A 103 -19.00 -8.76 -24.67
CA THR A 103 -19.66 -10.00 -25.10
C THR A 103 -20.95 -9.69 -25.86
N ALA A 104 -21.81 -8.82 -25.32
CA ALA A 104 -23.07 -8.43 -25.97
C ALA A 104 -22.84 -7.69 -27.30
N ARG A 105 -21.78 -6.89 -27.39
CA ARG A 105 -21.45 -6.11 -28.60
C ARG A 105 -21.05 -6.99 -29.78
N GLU A 106 -20.45 -8.15 -29.50
CA GLU A 106 -20.14 -9.18 -30.49
C GLU A 106 -21.30 -10.19 -30.68
N ASN A 107 -22.51 -9.85 -30.19
CA ASN A 107 -23.70 -10.71 -30.19
C ASN A 107 -23.51 -12.04 -29.44
N GLY A 108 -22.53 -12.11 -28.52
CA GLY A 108 -22.33 -13.24 -27.64
C GLY A 108 -23.30 -13.24 -26.46
N THR A 109 -23.57 -14.43 -25.92
CA THR A 109 -24.45 -14.61 -24.75
C THR A 109 -23.72 -15.12 -23.50
N ILE A 110 -22.45 -15.53 -23.63
CA ILE A 110 -21.62 -16.09 -22.56
C ILE A 110 -20.29 -15.34 -22.51
N ILE A 111 -19.89 -14.86 -21.34
CA ILE A 111 -18.65 -14.11 -21.12
C ILE A 111 -17.47 -15.10 -21.10
N THR A 112 -16.53 -14.92 -22.01
CA THR A 112 -15.32 -15.76 -22.15
C THR A 112 -14.12 -15.19 -21.39
N GLY A 113 -13.07 -15.99 -21.23
CA GLY A 113 -11.80 -15.53 -20.66
C GLY A 113 -11.19 -14.38 -21.47
N ALA A 114 -11.29 -14.44 -22.80
CA ALA A 114 -10.85 -13.36 -23.69
C ALA A 114 -11.62 -12.05 -23.48
N ALA A 115 -12.93 -12.11 -23.24
CA ALA A 115 -13.74 -10.93 -22.95
C ALA A 115 -13.38 -10.30 -21.59
N LEU A 116 -13.10 -11.13 -20.57
CA LEU A 116 -12.61 -10.66 -19.28
C LEU A 116 -11.25 -9.98 -19.41
N GLU A 117 -10.35 -10.56 -20.19
CA GLU A 117 -9.03 -9.98 -20.41
C GLU A 117 -9.09 -8.65 -21.17
N GLU A 118 -9.89 -8.57 -22.24
CA GLU A 118 -10.11 -7.31 -22.95
C GLU A 118 -10.75 -6.24 -22.05
N ALA A 119 -11.63 -6.64 -21.12
CA ALA A 119 -12.24 -5.74 -20.16
C ALA A 119 -11.22 -5.16 -19.17
N VAL A 120 -10.29 -5.97 -18.66
CA VAL A 120 -9.18 -5.47 -17.81
C VAL A 120 -8.35 -4.45 -18.56
N ASP A 121 -7.90 -4.80 -19.77
CA ASP A 121 -7.08 -3.91 -20.59
C ASP A 121 -7.80 -2.59 -20.88
N ARG A 122 -9.13 -2.64 -21.05
CA ARG A 122 -9.96 -1.47 -21.29
C ARG A 122 -10.16 -0.60 -20.05
N VAL A 123 -10.28 -1.20 -18.86
CA VAL A 123 -10.37 -0.45 -17.60
C VAL A 123 -9.05 0.24 -17.28
N ILE A 124 -7.91 -0.41 -17.55
CA ILE A 124 -6.57 0.14 -17.30
C ILE A 124 -6.19 1.19 -18.36
N GLY A 125 -6.19 0.79 -19.64
CA GLY A 125 -5.64 1.57 -20.74
C GLY A 125 -6.67 2.31 -21.57
N GLY A 126 -7.97 2.08 -21.35
CA GLY A 126 -9.04 2.60 -22.21
C GLY A 126 -9.27 1.77 -23.47
N PRO A 127 -10.22 2.20 -24.33
CA PRO A 127 -10.57 1.44 -25.54
C PRO A 127 -9.43 1.42 -26.57
N ARG A 128 -9.35 0.33 -27.34
CA ARG A 128 -8.39 0.18 -28.46
C ARG A 128 -8.59 1.29 -29.50
N ARG A 129 -7.50 1.86 -29.99
CA ARG A 129 -7.54 2.86 -31.08
C ARG A 129 -7.71 2.16 -32.43
N LYS A 130 -8.94 2.06 -32.94
CA LYS A 130 -9.23 1.45 -34.25
C LYS A 130 -9.04 2.39 -35.45
N GLY A 131 -8.97 3.71 -35.23
CA GLY A 131 -9.05 4.71 -36.31
C GLY A 131 -7.72 5.29 -36.82
N ARG A 132 -6.59 5.00 -36.18
CA ARG A 132 -5.27 5.51 -36.60
C ARG A 132 -4.51 4.40 -37.33
N VAL A 133 -4.25 4.60 -38.61
CA VAL A 133 -3.35 3.73 -39.39
C VAL A 133 -1.94 3.94 -38.84
N ILE A 134 -1.38 2.90 -38.23
CA ILE A 134 0.00 2.89 -37.72
C ILE A 134 0.89 2.48 -38.89
N SER A 135 1.99 3.19 -39.12
CA SER A 135 2.95 2.82 -40.17
C SER A 135 3.68 1.53 -39.79
N GLU A 136 4.11 0.73 -40.78
CA GLU A 136 4.89 -0.49 -40.51
C GLU A 136 6.17 -0.20 -39.72
N THR A 137 6.81 0.95 -39.98
CA THR A 137 7.98 1.41 -39.21
C THR A 137 7.62 1.70 -37.76
N GLU A 138 6.54 2.43 -37.49
CA GLU A 138 6.07 2.71 -36.12
C GLU A 138 5.66 1.43 -35.39
N LYS A 139 5.02 0.48 -36.10
CA LYS A 139 4.67 -0.84 -35.57
C LYS A 139 5.93 -1.64 -35.20
N LYS A 140 6.95 -1.62 -36.06
CA LYS A 140 8.25 -2.25 -35.81
C LYS A 140 8.97 -1.63 -34.63
N ILE A 141 9.04 -0.30 -34.54
CA ILE A 141 9.65 0.39 -33.40
C ILE A 141 8.94 -0.01 -32.10
N THR A 142 7.61 0.01 -32.11
CA THR A 142 6.81 -0.40 -30.94
C THR A 142 7.09 -1.86 -30.56
N ALA A 143 7.17 -2.78 -31.52
CA ALA A 143 7.47 -4.19 -31.23
C ALA A 143 8.84 -4.39 -30.56
N TYR A 144 9.87 -3.67 -31.00
CA TYR A 144 11.18 -3.69 -30.36
C TYR A 144 11.18 -3.01 -29.00
N HIS A 145 10.43 -1.92 -28.84
CA HIS A 145 10.27 -1.22 -27.56
C HIS A 145 9.63 -2.14 -26.50
N GLU A 146 8.47 -2.72 -26.82
CA GLU A 146 7.77 -3.65 -25.92
C GLU A 146 8.58 -4.94 -25.69
N GLY A 147 9.25 -5.43 -26.73
CA GLY A 147 10.17 -6.56 -26.63
C GLY A 147 11.35 -6.25 -25.69
N GLY A 148 11.86 -5.02 -25.73
CA GLY A 148 12.92 -4.53 -24.87
C GLY A 148 12.56 -4.58 -23.39
N HIS A 149 11.40 -4.02 -23.02
CA HIS A 149 10.85 -4.14 -21.66
C HIS A 149 10.73 -5.60 -21.22
N THR A 150 10.12 -6.42 -22.08
CA THR A 150 9.79 -7.81 -21.78
C THR A 150 11.05 -8.65 -21.54
N LEU A 151 12.04 -8.55 -22.44
CA LEU A 151 13.30 -9.29 -22.35
C LEU A 151 14.17 -8.81 -21.20
N ALA A 152 14.22 -7.49 -20.96
CA ALA A 152 14.95 -6.92 -19.83
C ALA A 152 14.41 -7.43 -18.48
N ALA A 153 13.08 -7.41 -18.27
CA ALA A 153 12.48 -8.00 -17.09
C ALA A 153 12.68 -9.52 -17.03
N TRP A 154 12.59 -10.22 -18.16
CA TRP A 154 12.77 -11.67 -18.19
C TRP A 154 14.16 -12.10 -17.73
N ALA A 155 15.20 -11.30 -18.02
CA ALA A 155 16.56 -11.59 -17.58
C ALA A 155 16.83 -11.24 -16.10
N MET A 156 15.99 -10.44 -15.45
CA MET A 156 16.21 -10.02 -14.05
C MET A 156 15.66 -11.03 -13.03
N PRO A 157 16.39 -11.35 -11.96
CA PRO A 157 15.96 -12.34 -10.96
C PRO A 157 14.90 -11.79 -9.98
N ASP A 158 14.99 -10.51 -9.62
CA ASP A 158 14.18 -9.89 -8.57
C ASP A 158 13.05 -9.02 -9.16
N ILE A 159 12.33 -9.52 -10.17
CA ILE A 159 11.16 -8.82 -10.75
C ILE A 159 9.99 -9.76 -10.92
N GLU A 160 8.78 -9.20 -10.89
CA GLU A 160 7.56 -9.95 -11.14
C GLU A 160 7.56 -10.55 -12.56
N PRO A 161 7.03 -11.77 -12.73
CA PRO A 161 7.01 -12.42 -14.03
C PRO A 161 6.12 -11.67 -15.03
N ILE A 162 6.58 -11.56 -16.27
CA ILE A 162 5.80 -11.00 -17.37
C ILE A 162 4.72 -12.00 -17.78
N TYR A 163 3.48 -11.54 -17.82
CA TYR A 163 2.32 -12.35 -18.17
C TYR A 163 1.89 -12.15 -19.63
N LYS A 164 1.97 -10.92 -20.12
CA LYS A 164 1.51 -10.53 -21.46
C LYS A 164 2.34 -9.37 -21.97
N VAL A 165 2.58 -9.33 -23.26
CA VAL A 165 3.09 -8.17 -23.98
C VAL A 165 2.23 -7.91 -25.21
N THR A 166 1.92 -6.65 -25.49
CA THR A 166 1.10 -6.25 -26.64
C THR A 166 1.62 -4.98 -27.27
N ILE A 167 1.56 -4.89 -28.60
CA ILE A 167 1.89 -3.68 -29.37
C ILE A 167 0.64 -2.86 -29.74
N LEU A 168 -0.53 -3.26 -29.22
CA LEU A 168 -1.80 -2.60 -29.52
C LEU A 168 -1.98 -1.33 -28.70
N ALA A 169 -2.05 -0.19 -29.38
CA ALA A 169 -2.26 1.10 -28.72
C ALA A 169 -3.66 1.24 -28.10
N ARG A 170 -3.72 1.73 -26.85
CA ARG A 170 -4.96 1.95 -26.07
C ARG A 170 -5.00 3.33 -25.44
N GLY A 171 -6.18 3.96 -25.40
CA GLY A 171 -6.40 5.24 -24.72
C GLY A 171 -5.34 6.30 -25.04
N ARG A 172 -4.45 6.62 -24.10
CA ARG A 172 -3.30 7.54 -24.27
C ARG A 172 -1.94 6.85 -24.37
N THR A 173 -1.87 5.54 -24.12
CA THR A 173 -0.65 4.73 -24.05
C THR A 173 -0.41 3.95 -25.35
N GLY A 174 0.85 3.57 -25.58
CA GLY A 174 1.27 2.72 -26.71
C GLY A 174 0.95 1.25 -26.45
N GLY A 175 1.82 0.37 -26.96
CA GLY A 175 1.91 -1.01 -26.47
C GLY A 175 2.22 -1.03 -24.97
N HIS A 176 2.15 -2.21 -24.36
CA HIS A 176 2.60 -2.39 -22.98
C HIS A 176 2.94 -3.86 -22.67
N ALA A 177 3.95 -4.06 -21.83
CA ALA A 177 4.19 -5.31 -21.11
C ALA A 177 3.53 -5.30 -19.72
N VAL A 178 2.79 -6.35 -19.39
CA VAL A 178 2.09 -6.51 -18.10
C VAL A 178 2.82 -7.54 -17.26
N SER A 179 3.39 -7.10 -16.14
CA SER A 179 3.88 -7.97 -15.07
C SER A 179 2.75 -8.25 -14.07
N VAL A 180 2.70 -9.48 -13.55
CA VAL A 180 1.68 -9.91 -12.59
C VAL A 180 2.37 -10.40 -11.33
N PRO A 181 2.25 -9.67 -10.20
CA PRO A 181 2.74 -10.14 -8.92
C PRO A 181 2.09 -11.48 -8.53
N GLU A 182 2.87 -12.41 -8.00
CA GLU A 182 2.32 -13.66 -7.47
C GLU A 182 1.61 -13.45 -6.12
N ASP A 183 2.14 -12.51 -5.33
CA ASP A 183 1.65 -12.11 -4.01
C ASP A 183 1.47 -10.58 -3.94
N ASP A 184 0.50 -10.15 -3.13
CA ASP A 184 0.31 -8.73 -2.78
C ASP A 184 1.37 -8.31 -1.76
N LYS A 185 2.61 -8.10 -2.22
CA LYS A 185 3.71 -7.61 -1.38
C LYS A 185 3.51 -6.14 -1.02
N GLY A 186 3.53 -5.82 0.27
CA GLY A 186 3.52 -4.43 0.77
C GLY A 186 4.89 -3.76 0.85
N LEU A 187 5.97 -4.55 0.85
CA LEU A 187 7.35 -4.08 0.97
C LEU A 187 8.14 -4.48 -0.27
N MET A 188 9.04 -3.60 -0.71
CA MET A 188 9.94 -3.83 -1.84
C MET A 188 11.38 -3.66 -1.39
N THR A 189 12.21 -4.60 -1.78
CA THR A 189 13.66 -4.54 -1.58
C THR A 189 14.28 -3.60 -2.61
N ARG A 190 15.51 -3.15 -2.31
CA ARG A 190 16.29 -2.33 -3.23
C ARG A 190 16.55 -3.04 -4.57
N SER A 191 16.85 -4.33 -4.54
CA SER A 191 17.10 -5.13 -5.74
C SER A 191 15.86 -5.22 -6.63
N GLU A 192 14.66 -5.35 -6.04
CA GLU A 192 13.39 -5.31 -6.77
C GLU A 192 13.15 -3.93 -7.42
N MET A 193 13.45 -2.83 -6.71
CA MET A 193 13.35 -1.49 -7.30
C MET A 193 14.34 -1.27 -8.45
N ILE A 194 15.58 -1.75 -8.32
CA ILE A 194 16.58 -1.72 -9.40
C ILE A 194 16.10 -2.52 -10.60
N ALA A 195 15.55 -3.72 -10.39
CA ALA A 195 15.02 -4.53 -11.48
C ALA A 195 13.86 -3.82 -12.21
N ARG A 196 13.01 -3.07 -11.49
CA ARG A 196 11.97 -2.22 -12.09
C ARG A 196 12.55 -1.04 -12.89
N LEU A 197 13.67 -0.46 -12.46
CA LEU A 197 14.39 0.54 -13.27
C LEU A 197 14.93 -0.09 -14.57
N VAL A 198 15.51 -1.29 -14.50
CA VAL A 198 15.99 -2.03 -15.69
C VAL A 198 14.84 -2.32 -16.65
N PHE A 199 13.70 -2.78 -16.11
CA PHE A 199 12.48 -2.95 -16.89
C PHE A 199 12.05 -1.65 -17.58
N ALA A 200 11.91 -0.55 -16.83
CA ALA A 200 11.49 0.74 -17.40
C ALA A 200 12.48 1.28 -18.46
N MET A 201 13.77 1.04 -18.31
CA MET A 201 14.77 1.47 -19.31
C MET A 201 14.87 0.52 -20.53
N GLY A 202 14.25 -0.65 -20.47
CA GLY A 202 14.33 -1.69 -21.51
C GLY A 202 13.85 -1.25 -22.89
N GLY A 203 12.70 -0.58 -22.98
CA GLY A 203 12.15 -0.13 -24.26
C GLY A 203 13.04 0.89 -24.96
N ARG A 204 13.53 1.89 -24.21
CA ARG A 204 14.49 2.88 -24.74
C ARG A 204 15.81 2.24 -25.16
N ALA A 205 16.36 1.34 -24.34
CA ALA A 205 17.61 0.65 -24.68
C ALA A 205 17.47 -0.18 -25.97
N ALA A 206 16.31 -0.80 -26.21
CA ALA A 206 16.04 -1.54 -27.44
C ALA A 206 15.98 -0.61 -28.67
N GLU A 207 15.34 0.55 -28.54
CA GLU A 207 15.30 1.54 -29.63
C GLU A 207 16.70 2.03 -30.02
N GLU A 208 17.51 2.39 -29.01
CA GLU A 208 18.87 2.86 -29.22
C GLU A 208 19.78 1.77 -29.83
N LEU A 209 19.63 0.52 -29.36
CA LEU A 209 20.42 -0.62 -29.86
C LEU A 209 20.09 -0.96 -31.32
N VAL A 210 18.79 -0.97 -31.67
CA VAL A 210 18.33 -1.49 -32.97
C VAL A 210 18.21 -0.38 -34.03
N PHE A 211 17.65 0.77 -33.66
CA PHE A 211 17.39 1.86 -34.60
C PHE A 211 18.42 3.00 -34.53
N ARG A 212 19.24 3.05 -33.46
CA ARG A 212 20.23 4.12 -33.21
C ARG A 212 19.62 5.52 -33.10
N GLU A 213 18.30 5.60 -32.95
CA GLU A 213 17.55 6.83 -32.85
C GLU A 213 16.45 6.63 -31.79
N PRO A 214 16.57 7.25 -30.61
CA PRO A 214 15.54 7.16 -29.58
C PRO A 214 14.31 7.95 -30.00
N THR A 215 13.14 7.42 -29.70
CA THR A 215 11.86 8.07 -30.00
C THR A 215 11.29 8.79 -28.77
N THR A 216 10.22 9.57 -29.00
CA THR A 216 9.44 10.17 -27.92
C THR A 216 8.50 9.17 -27.24
N GLY A 217 8.50 7.89 -27.64
CA GLY A 217 7.65 6.85 -27.05
C GLY A 217 7.99 6.55 -25.59
N ALA A 218 9.27 6.61 -25.23
CA ALA A 218 9.80 6.24 -23.92
C ALA A 218 9.56 7.28 -22.79
N VAL A 219 8.80 8.35 -23.04
CA VAL A 219 8.60 9.44 -22.04
C VAL A 219 7.98 8.90 -20.76
N SER A 220 6.96 8.04 -20.86
CA SER A 220 6.29 7.50 -19.67
C SER A 220 7.22 6.59 -18.87
N ASP A 221 8.09 5.83 -19.53
CA ASP A 221 9.01 4.93 -18.85
C ASP A 221 10.13 5.69 -18.15
N ILE A 222 10.63 6.77 -18.77
CA ILE A 222 11.60 7.68 -18.16
C ILE A 222 10.99 8.38 -16.93
N GLU A 223 9.73 8.84 -17.03
CA GLU A 223 9.02 9.43 -15.88
C GLU A 223 8.87 8.42 -14.72
N GLN A 224 8.48 7.19 -15.03
CA GLN A 224 8.36 6.11 -14.04
C GLN A 224 9.70 5.76 -13.41
N ALA A 225 10.75 5.56 -14.23
CA ALA A 225 12.11 5.27 -13.76
C ALA A 225 12.63 6.41 -12.87
N THR A 226 12.42 7.67 -13.27
CA THR A 226 12.83 8.84 -12.50
C THR A 226 12.09 8.92 -11.17
N LYS A 227 10.78 8.63 -11.15
CA LYS A 227 9.99 8.61 -9.91
C LYS A 227 10.48 7.53 -8.95
N ILE A 228 10.73 6.32 -9.45
CA ILE A 228 11.26 5.20 -8.64
C ILE A 228 12.65 5.55 -8.09
N ALA A 229 13.57 5.99 -8.95
CA ALA A 229 14.92 6.34 -8.55
C ALA A 229 14.94 7.50 -7.54
N ARG A 230 14.08 8.52 -7.73
CA ARG A 230 13.95 9.61 -6.75
C ARG A 230 13.43 9.10 -5.42
N ALA A 231 12.36 8.29 -5.39
CA ALA A 231 11.82 7.72 -4.16
C ALA A 231 12.86 6.83 -3.42
N MET A 232 13.64 6.04 -4.17
CA MET A 232 14.75 5.26 -3.60
C MET A 232 15.74 6.16 -2.83
N VAL A 233 16.06 7.32 -3.40
CA VAL A 233 17.05 8.25 -2.82
C VAL A 233 16.44 9.10 -1.71
N THR A 234 15.26 9.68 -1.92
CA THR A 234 14.69 10.72 -1.04
C THR A 234 13.74 10.18 0.01
N GLU A 235 13.01 9.09 -0.25
CA GLU A 235 11.98 8.58 0.66
C GLU A 235 12.45 7.35 1.42
N TYR A 236 13.14 6.43 0.73
CA TYR A 236 13.54 5.14 1.29
C TYR A 236 14.98 5.10 1.81
N GLY A 237 15.77 6.15 1.57
CA GLY A 237 17.14 6.24 2.07
C GLY A 237 18.09 5.16 1.52
N MET A 238 17.89 4.76 0.27
CA MET A 238 18.65 3.69 -0.41
C MET A 238 19.93 4.19 -1.13
N SER A 239 20.41 5.40 -0.79
CA SER A 239 21.72 5.91 -1.22
C SER A 239 22.72 5.86 -0.08
N ALA A 240 23.90 5.32 -0.33
CA ALA A 240 25.00 5.30 0.64
C ALA A 240 25.51 6.71 0.97
N LYS A 241 25.51 7.60 -0.04
CA LYS A 241 26.02 8.96 0.06
C LYS A 241 25.10 9.86 0.90
N LEU A 242 23.80 9.78 0.67
CA LEU A 242 22.79 10.58 1.37
C LEU A 242 22.33 9.91 2.68
N GLY A 243 22.49 8.60 2.80
CA GLY A 243 22.14 7.83 4.00
C GLY A 243 20.64 7.60 4.16
N ALA A 244 20.28 7.04 5.32
CA ALA A 244 18.90 6.67 5.65
C ALA A 244 18.09 7.88 6.20
N VAL A 245 18.05 8.96 5.42
CA VAL A 245 17.33 10.20 5.76
C VAL A 245 16.23 10.44 4.73
N ARG A 246 15.06 10.88 5.19
CA ARG A 246 13.97 11.32 4.31
C ARG A 246 14.22 12.77 3.89
N TYR A 247 14.35 13.00 2.59
CA TYR A 247 14.54 14.31 1.98
C TYR A 247 13.27 14.81 1.33
N GLY A 248 12.84 16.01 1.71
CA GLY A 248 11.63 16.66 1.19
C GLY A 248 10.37 16.31 1.98
N THR A 249 9.40 17.22 1.93
CA THR A 249 8.09 17.05 2.53
C THR A 249 7.18 16.25 1.60
N GLU A 250 6.44 15.32 2.20
CA GLU A 250 5.32 14.61 1.57
C GLU A 250 4.41 15.64 0.90
N HIS A 251 3.89 15.34 -0.30
CA HIS A 251 2.99 16.21 -1.04
C HIS A 251 1.78 16.66 -0.20
N GLY A 252 1.97 17.75 0.55
CA GLY A 252 0.96 18.45 1.31
C GLY A 252 0.14 19.31 0.36
N ASP A 253 -1.10 18.87 0.15
CA ASP A 253 -2.25 19.62 -0.34
C ASP A 253 -2.13 20.32 -1.72
N PRO A 254 -2.72 19.74 -2.80
CA PRO A 254 -2.89 20.42 -4.09
C PRO A 254 -3.79 21.68 -4.03
N PHE A 255 -4.48 21.90 -2.92
CA PHE A 255 -5.48 22.96 -2.75
C PHE A 255 -4.99 24.16 -1.92
N LEU A 256 -3.94 24.00 -1.11
CA LEU A 256 -3.20 25.13 -0.52
C LEU A 256 -2.23 25.70 -1.57
N GLY A 257 -2.80 26.39 -2.56
CA GLY A 257 -2.07 27.29 -3.45
C GLY A 257 -0.92 26.65 -4.24
N ARG A 258 -1.20 26.27 -5.49
CA ARG A 258 -0.19 26.22 -6.56
C ARG A 258 0.33 27.64 -6.84
N THR A 259 1.00 28.28 -5.88
CA THR A 259 1.64 29.58 -6.07
C THR A 259 2.91 29.66 -5.22
N MET A 260 4.04 29.50 -5.91
CA MET A 260 5.41 29.88 -5.52
C MET A 260 6.03 29.22 -4.28
N GLY A 261 6.89 28.23 -4.56
CA GLY A 261 8.11 28.03 -3.77
C GLY A 261 7.95 27.18 -2.52
N THR A 262 7.49 25.94 -2.65
CA THR A 262 7.92 24.89 -1.72
C THR A 262 9.43 24.73 -1.93
N GLN A 263 10.22 25.52 -1.20
CA GLN A 263 11.65 25.29 -1.13
C GLN A 263 11.84 23.87 -0.61
N ALA A 264 12.71 23.12 -1.28
CA ALA A 264 13.16 21.86 -0.74
C ALA A 264 13.69 22.10 0.68
N ASP A 265 13.29 21.25 1.65
CA ASP A 265 13.78 21.29 3.03
C ASP A 265 15.28 20.91 3.17
N TYR A 266 16.06 21.07 2.10
CA TYR A 266 17.45 20.69 1.98
C TYR A 266 18.25 21.67 1.10
N SER A 267 19.56 21.73 1.32
CA SER A 267 20.45 22.67 0.62
C SER A 267 20.57 22.37 -0.88
N HIS A 268 21.04 23.35 -1.66
CA HIS A 268 21.36 23.15 -3.08
C HIS A 268 22.42 22.07 -3.30
N GLU A 269 23.35 21.89 -2.35
CA GLU A 269 24.36 20.83 -2.41
C GLU A 269 23.71 19.44 -2.28
N VAL A 270 22.80 19.28 -1.31
CA VAL A 270 22.03 18.03 -1.17
C VAL A 270 21.13 17.78 -2.38
N ALA A 271 20.52 18.83 -2.94
CA ALA A 271 19.71 18.71 -4.17
C ALA A 271 20.55 18.20 -5.35
N ARG A 272 21.76 18.74 -5.53
CA ARG A 272 22.72 18.26 -6.53
C ARG A 272 23.09 16.79 -6.28
N ASP A 273 23.35 16.43 -5.03
CA ASP A 273 23.70 15.06 -4.65
C ASP A 273 22.56 14.08 -4.94
N ILE A 274 21.31 14.47 -4.66
CA ILE A 274 20.11 13.68 -5.01
C ILE A 274 20.05 13.47 -6.53
N ASP A 275 20.18 14.53 -7.32
CA ASP A 275 20.09 14.43 -8.78
C ASP A 275 21.25 13.61 -9.37
N ASP A 276 22.46 13.70 -8.81
CA ASP A 276 23.60 12.89 -9.21
C ASP A 276 23.37 11.40 -8.89
N GLU A 277 22.81 11.07 -7.72
CA GLU A 277 22.48 9.69 -7.34
C GLU A 277 21.34 9.11 -8.18
N VAL A 278 20.30 9.89 -8.46
CA VAL A 278 19.19 9.51 -9.36
C VAL A 278 19.73 9.22 -10.77
N ARG A 279 20.60 10.09 -11.30
CA ARG A 279 21.23 9.88 -12.61
C ARG A 279 22.02 8.57 -12.64
N LYS A 280 22.84 8.30 -11.62
CA LYS A 280 23.62 7.04 -11.54
C LYS A 280 22.73 5.80 -11.54
N LEU A 281 21.62 5.82 -10.80
CA LEU A 281 20.67 4.70 -10.77
C LEU A 281 20.06 4.43 -12.15
N ILE A 282 19.61 5.48 -12.84
CA ILE A 282 18.99 5.36 -14.17
C ILE A 282 20.02 4.91 -15.21
N GLU A 283 21.22 5.50 -15.23
CA GLU A 283 22.28 5.13 -16.18
C GLU A 283 22.76 3.70 -16.00
N ALA A 284 22.90 3.22 -14.75
CA ALA A 284 23.26 1.83 -14.50
C ALA A 284 22.15 0.87 -14.95
N ALA A 285 20.88 1.20 -14.67
CA ALA A 285 19.75 0.41 -15.12
C ALA A 285 19.66 0.36 -16.66
N HIS A 286 19.91 1.49 -17.32
CA HIS A 286 19.96 1.57 -18.78
C HIS A 286 21.13 0.76 -19.36
N THR A 287 22.31 0.84 -18.75
CA THR A 287 23.48 0.05 -19.15
C THR A 287 23.23 -1.45 -18.98
N GLU A 288 22.58 -1.87 -17.90
CA GLU A 288 22.23 -3.26 -17.66
C GLU A 288 21.19 -3.76 -18.68
N ALA A 289 20.16 -2.96 -18.96
CA ALA A 289 19.19 -3.25 -20.03
C ALA A 289 19.90 -3.39 -21.38
N TRP A 290 20.79 -2.47 -21.74
CA TRP A 290 21.58 -2.54 -22.96
C TRP A 290 22.40 -3.85 -23.04
N ALA A 291 23.06 -4.23 -21.96
CA ALA A 291 23.85 -5.46 -21.90
C ALA A 291 22.99 -6.72 -22.12
N ILE A 292 21.81 -6.79 -21.46
CA ILE A 292 20.83 -7.87 -21.65
C ILE A 292 20.41 -7.95 -23.13
N LEU A 293 19.98 -6.83 -23.70
CA LEU A 293 19.45 -6.79 -25.06
C LEU A 293 20.52 -7.07 -26.11
N THR A 294 21.78 -6.73 -25.83
CA THR A 294 22.92 -7.06 -26.69
C THR A 294 23.25 -8.54 -26.65
N GLU A 295 23.25 -9.15 -25.46
CA GLU A 295 23.51 -10.59 -25.27
C GLU A 295 22.43 -11.46 -25.93
N TYR A 296 21.16 -11.06 -25.78
CA TYR A 296 19.99 -11.80 -26.27
C TYR A 296 19.37 -11.15 -27.52
N ARG A 297 20.20 -10.52 -28.35
CA ARG A 297 19.76 -9.74 -29.52
C ARG A 297 18.99 -10.58 -30.54
N ASP A 298 19.36 -11.84 -30.74
CA ASP A 298 18.62 -12.75 -31.64
C ASP A 298 17.24 -13.12 -31.07
N VAL A 299 17.15 -13.30 -29.76
CA VAL A 299 15.88 -13.57 -29.06
C VAL A 299 14.95 -12.36 -29.13
N LEU A 300 15.50 -11.15 -29.01
CA LEU A 300 14.74 -9.91 -29.20
C LEU A 300 14.14 -9.80 -30.61
N ASP A 301 14.89 -10.21 -31.64
CA ASP A 301 14.40 -10.21 -33.03
C ASP A 301 13.27 -11.22 -33.23
N VAL A 302 13.39 -12.42 -32.68
CA VAL A 302 12.33 -13.44 -32.72
C VAL A 302 11.07 -12.91 -32.02
N LEU A 303 11.22 -12.33 -30.83
CA LEU A 303 10.12 -11.75 -30.07
C LEU A 303 9.42 -10.63 -30.83
N ALA A 304 10.19 -9.71 -31.41
CA ALA A 304 9.65 -8.60 -32.20
C ALA A 304 8.92 -9.12 -33.46
N GLY A 305 9.45 -10.15 -34.12
CA GLY A 305 8.80 -10.82 -35.25
C GLY A 305 7.44 -11.40 -34.87
N GLU A 306 7.40 -12.20 -33.80
CA GLU A 306 6.15 -12.80 -33.28
C GLU A 306 5.14 -11.72 -32.85
N LEU A 307 5.61 -10.61 -32.25
CA LEU A 307 4.75 -9.47 -31.91
C LEU A 307 4.16 -8.78 -33.14
N LEU A 308 4.90 -8.68 -34.25
CA LEU A 308 4.39 -8.08 -35.48
C LEU A 308 3.29 -8.95 -36.12
N GLU A 309 3.42 -10.27 -36.01
CA GLU A 309 2.45 -11.24 -36.54
C GLU A 309 1.18 -11.37 -35.68
N LYS A 310 1.35 -11.53 -34.36
CA LYS A 310 0.24 -11.83 -33.44
C LYS A 310 -0.28 -10.62 -32.67
N GLU A 311 0.47 -9.52 -32.65
CA GLU A 311 0.18 -8.26 -31.94
C GLU A 311 0.15 -8.35 -30.40
N THR A 312 -0.08 -9.54 -29.85
CA THR A 312 -0.11 -9.84 -28.42
C THR A 312 0.45 -11.24 -28.19
N LEU A 313 1.33 -11.38 -27.21
CA LEU A 313 1.88 -12.66 -26.78
C LEU A 313 1.59 -12.88 -25.30
N HIS A 314 1.21 -14.10 -24.95
CA HIS A 314 0.95 -14.52 -23.58
C HIS A 314 2.13 -15.31 -22.99
N ARG A 315 2.12 -15.48 -21.67
CA ARG A 315 3.19 -16.14 -20.92
C ARG A 315 3.67 -17.45 -21.50
N ALA A 316 2.78 -18.34 -21.94
CA ALA A 316 3.17 -19.64 -22.50
C ALA A 316 4.01 -19.49 -23.79
N GLU A 317 3.72 -18.47 -24.61
CA GLU A 317 4.50 -18.16 -25.81
C GLU A 317 5.83 -17.50 -25.45
N LEU A 318 5.82 -16.61 -24.46
CA LEU A 318 7.04 -15.99 -23.92
C LEU A 318 7.99 -17.02 -23.32
N GLU A 319 7.48 -18.01 -22.59
CA GLU A 319 8.27 -19.11 -22.03
C GLU A 319 8.95 -19.95 -23.12
N ALA A 320 8.29 -20.14 -24.27
CA ALA A 320 8.89 -20.81 -25.41
C ALA A 320 10.01 -19.96 -26.06
N ILE A 321 9.75 -18.68 -26.30
CA ILE A 321 10.71 -17.73 -26.92
C ILE A 321 11.94 -17.52 -26.02
N PHE A 322 11.74 -17.46 -24.70
CA PHE A 322 12.78 -17.17 -23.73
C PHE A 322 13.42 -18.40 -23.08
N SER A 323 13.23 -19.58 -23.65
CA SER A 323 13.75 -20.84 -23.11
C SER A 323 15.27 -20.82 -22.85
N ASP A 324 16.04 -20.11 -23.68
CA ASP A 324 17.49 -19.98 -23.55
C ASP A 324 17.95 -18.76 -22.70
N VAL A 325 17.02 -17.90 -22.28
CA VAL A 325 17.36 -16.68 -21.52
C VAL A 325 17.64 -17.02 -20.07
N ARG A 326 18.88 -16.77 -19.63
CA ARG A 326 19.29 -17.02 -18.25
C ARG A 326 19.10 -15.79 -17.38
N LYS A 327 18.62 -16.02 -16.15
CA LYS A 327 18.56 -14.97 -15.12
C LYS A 327 19.97 -14.49 -14.80
N ARG A 328 20.15 -13.18 -14.84
CA ARG A 328 21.43 -12.52 -14.54
C ARG A 328 21.69 -12.45 -13.05
N PRO A 329 22.96 -12.32 -12.63
CA PRO A 329 23.28 -12.01 -11.24
C PRO A 329 22.69 -10.65 -10.85
N ARG A 330 22.47 -10.46 -9.54
CA ARG A 330 21.99 -9.18 -9.00
C ARG A 330 22.98 -8.07 -9.30
N LEU A 331 22.47 -6.87 -9.58
CA LEU A 331 23.29 -5.69 -9.78
C LEU A 331 23.81 -5.19 -8.42
N THR A 332 25.05 -5.56 -8.08
CA THR A 332 25.66 -5.23 -6.78
C THR A 332 26.39 -3.88 -6.77
N MET A 333 26.43 -3.15 -7.89
CA MET A 333 27.07 -1.82 -7.99
C MET A 333 26.56 -0.86 -6.92
N PHE A 334 25.31 -1.05 -6.50
CA PHE A 334 24.66 -0.21 -5.53
C PHE A 334 24.85 -0.69 -4.09
N ASP A 335 25.27 -1.94 -3.83
CA ASP A 335 25.43 -2.57 -2.50
C ASP A 335 26.57 -1.98 -1.64
N ASP A 336 26.80 -0.68 -1.78
CA ASP A 336 27.52 0.14 -0.83
C ASP A 336 26.61 0.45 0.36
N PHE A 337 27.02 -0.01 1.54
CA PHE A 337 26.38 0.33 2.81
C PHE A 337 27.14 1.44 3.54
N GLY A 338 27.95 2.26 2.86
CA GLY A 338 28.74 3.31 3.49
C GLY A 338 29.80 2.72 4.44
N GLY A 339 30.49 1.68 3.99
CA GLY A 339 31.51 0.97 4.78
C GLY A 339 30.99 -0.01 5.85
N ARG A 340 29.66 -0.14 6.00
CA ARG A 340 29.05 -1.19 6.85
C ARG A 340 29.16 -2.55 6.15
N ILE A 341 29.57 -3.58 6.87
CA ILE A 341 29.68 -4.95 6.34
C ILE A 341 28.46 -5.75 6.82
N PRO A 342 27.61 -6.27 5.91
CA PRO A 342 26.51 -7.15 6.29
C PRO A 342 27.00 -8.40 7.05
N SER A 343 26.15 -8.92 7.93
CA SER A 343 26.45 -10.16 8.66
C SER A 343 26.34 -11.36 7.72
N GLU A 344 27.34 -12.24 7.76
CA GLU A 344 27.34 -13.55 7.07
C GLU A 344 26.36 -14.57 7.70
N LYS A 345 25.88 -14.29 8.92
CA LYS A 345 24.86 -15.15 9.56
C LYS A 345 23.51 -14.93 8.85
N PRO A 346 22.87 -16.00 8.34
CA PRO A 346 21.59 -15.88 7.66
C PRO A 346 20.47 -15.44 8.63
N PRO A 347 19.36 -14.88 8.11
CA PRO A 347 18.16 -14.62 8.89
C PRO A 347 17.66 -15.87 9.61
N ILE A 348 16.99 -15.68 10.75
CA ILE A 348 16.29 -16.78 11.40
C ILE A 348 15.20 -17.32 10.47
N LYS A 349 15.05 -18.64 10.44
CA LYS A 349 13.99 -19.27 9.66
C LYS A 349 12.65 -18.99 10.30
N THR A 350 11.68 -18.63 9.48
CA THR A 350 10.29 -18.51 9.89
C THR A 350 9.75 -19.88 10.32
N PRO A 351 8.69 -19.93 11.14
CA PRO A 351 8.05 -21.20 11.47
C PRO A 351 7.57 -21.98 10.24
N GLY A 352 7.27 -21.28 9.14
CA GLY A 352 6.87 -21.86 7.85
C GLY A 352 8.00 -22.54 7.13
N GLU A 353 9.14 -21.87 7.02
CA GLU A 353 10.36 -22.49 6.47
C GLU A 353 10.78 -23.70 7.32
N LEU A 354 10.70 -23.59 8.65
CA LEU A 354 10.99 -24.72 9.53
C LEU A 354 9.98 -25.87 9.38
N ALA A 355 8.71 -25.59 9.12
CA ALA A 355 7.68 -26.61 8.88
C ALA A 355 7.92 -27.33 7.55
N ILE A 356 8.25 -26.57 6.48
CA ILE A 356 8.62 -27.11 5.17
C ILE A 356 9.83 -28.04 5.30
N GLU A 357 10.87 -27.62 6.05
CA GLU A 357 12.05 -28.46 6.30
C GLU A 357 11.73 -29.72 7.10
N ARG A 358 10.75 -29.67 8.00
CA ARG A 358 10.25 -30.84 8.74
C ARG A 358 9.32 -31.73 7.91
N GLY A 359 8.97 -31.34 6.68
CA GLY A 359 7.98 -32.03 5.86
C GLY A 359 6.54 -31.89 6.38
N GLU A 360 6.30 -30.93 7.27
CA GLU A 360 4.98 -30.64 7.83
C GLU A 360 4.24 -29.68 6.89
N PRO A 361 2.95 -29.93 6.57
CA PRO A 361 2.16 -28.99 5.80
C PRO A 361 1.99 -27.70 6.61
N TRP A 362 2.49 -26.59 6.06
CA TRP A 362 2.26 -25.27 6.64
C TRP A 362 0.75 -24.98 6.64
N PRO A 363 0.14 -24.62 7.79
CA PRO A 363 -1.29 -24.41 7.88
C PRO A 363 -1.71 -23.26 6.95
N LYS A 364 -2.75 -23.50 6.15
CA LYS A 364 -3.43 -22.44 5.41
C LYS A 364 -3.94 -21.39 6.41
N PRO A 365 -3.90 -20.09 6.08
CA PRO A 365 -4.39 -19.05 6.96
C PRO A 365 -5.76 -19.43 7.49
N MET A 366 -5.91 -19.41 8.82
CA MET A 366 -7.15 -19.82 9.47
C MET A 366 -8.31 -19.01 8.89
N PRO A 367 -9.44 -19.64 8.51
CA PRO A 367 -10.65 -18.89 8.25
C PRO A 367 -11.02 -18.09 9.52
N GLU A 368 -11.51 -16.87 9.27
CA GLU A 368 -11.74 -15.73 10.17
C GLU A 368 -11.89 -16.00 11.68
N PRO A 369 -11.40 -15.07 12.54
CA PRO A 369 -11.32 -15.28 13.98
C PRO A 369 -12.66 -15.70 14.60
N ALA A 370 -12.58 -16.64 15.55
CA ALA A 370 -13.69 -17.23 16.31
C ALA A 370 -14.70 -16.21 16.87
N PHE A 371 -14.28 -14.95 17.04
CA PHE A 371 -15.12 -13.80 17.38
C PHE A 371 -16.30 -13.57 16.41
N LYS A 372 -16.10 -13.67 15.09
CA LYS A 372 -17.22 -13.49 14.13
C LYS A 372 -18.26 -14.60 14.29
N LYS A 373 -17.80 -15.83 14.50
CA LYS A 373 -18.67 -16.97 14.78
C LYS A 373 -19.41 -16.79 16.11
N ALA A 374 -18.72 -16.34 17.16
CA ALA A 374 -19.31 -16.03 18.46
C ALA A 374 -20.33 -14.89 18.39
N ILE A 375 -20.09 -13.83 17.60
CA ILE A 375 -21.09 -12.78 17.35
C ILE A 375 -22.27 -13.34 16.57
N ALA A 376 -22.04 -14.11 15.51
CA ALA A 376 -23.13 -14.68 14.71
C ALA A 376 -24.01 -15.61 15.56
N GLU A 377 -23.40 -16.43 16.42
CA GLU A 377 -24.10 -17.28 17.39
C GLU A 377 -24.85 -16.45 18.44
N ALA A 378 -24.24 -15.39 18.99
CA ALA A 378 -24.89 -14.50 19.94
C ALA A 378 -26.05 -13.71 19.32
N SER A 379 -25.90 -13.23 18.09
CA SER A 379 -26.94 -12.54 17.31
C SER A 379 -28.09 -13.49 17.00
N ALA A 380 -27.81 -14.72 16.55
CA ALA A 380 -28.83 -15.73 16.30
C ALA A 380 -29.58 -16.13 17.58
N ALA A 381 -28.88 -16.26 18.71
CA ALA A 381 -29.49 -16.53 20.01
C ALA A 381 -30.39 -15.37 20.50
N ALA A 382 -29.95 -14.12 20.30
CA ALA A 382 -30.74 -12.93 20.61
C ALA A 382 -32.01 -12.84 19.75
N GLN A 383 -31.91 -13.18 18.46
CA GLN A 383 -33.04 -13.18 17.52
C GLN A 383 -34.05 -14.29 17.88
N ALA A 384 -33.58 -15.49 18.22
CA ALA A 384 -34.42 -16.57 18.70
C ALA A 384 -35.14 -16.22 20.01
N GLN A 385 -34.50 -15.48 20.93
CA GLN A 385 -35.15 -14.96 22.15
C GLN A 385 -36.20 -13.89 21.84
N GLN A 386 -35.96 -13.01 20.87
CA GLN A 386 -36.94 -12.01 20.42
C GLN A 386 -38.14 -12.65 19.73
N ASP A 387 -37.94 -13.70 18.94
CA ASP A 387 -39.01 -14.44 18.29
C ASP A 387 -39.82 -15.27 19.29
N ALA A 388 -39.17 -15.85 20.31
CA ALA A 388 -39.84 -16.55 21.40
C ALA A 388 -40.67 -15.60 22.29
N THR A 389 -40.16 -14.40 22.59
CA THR A 389 -40.91 -13.37 23.33
C THR A 389 -42.06 -12.79 22.52
N ARG A 390 -41.92 -12.65 21.19
CA ARG A 390 -43.04 -12.31 20.28
C ARG A 390 -44.10 -13.42 20.19
N ALA A 391 -43.69 -14.69 20.18
CA ALA A 391 -44.60 -15.83 20.19
C ALA A 391 -45.37 -15.94 21.52
N HIS A 392 -44.74 -15.62 22.66
CA HIS A 392 -45.40 -15.58 23.97
C HIS A 392 -46.32 -14.36 24.14
N ALA A 393 -46.04 -13.22 23.49
CA ALA A 393 -46.93 -12.05 23.51
C ALA A 393 -48.21 -12.25 22.66
N ALA A 394 -48.21 -13.18 21.71
CA ALA A 394 -49.35 -13.47 20.83
C ALA A 394 -50.41 -14.40 21.46
N ASN A 395 -50.11 -15.04 22.60
CA ASN A 395 -51.04 -15.94 23.31
C ASN A 395 -51.26 -15.47 24.77
N GLY A 396 -52.15 -14.50 24.95
CA GLY A 396 -53.07 -14.41 26.08
C GLY A 396 -52.55 -14.17 27.53
N ASN A 397 -52.83 -12.96 28.01
CA ASN A 397 -53.37 -12.59 29.33
C ASN A 397 -52.54 -12.80 30.64
N GLY A 398 -52.05 -11.66 31.18
CA GLY A 398 -52.08 -11.32 32.62
C GLY A 398 -51.06 -11.96 33.58
N THR A 399 -50.11 -11.16 34.08
CA THR A 399 -49.98 -10.75 35.51
C THR A 399 -48.60 -10.13 35.79
N HIS A 400 -48.60 -9.03 36.55
CA HIS A 400 -47.39 -8.41 37.10
C HIS A 400 -46.75 -9.33 38.15
N SER A 401 -45.45 -9.60 38.03
CA SER A 401 -44.61 -9.91 39.19
C SER A 401 -43.22 -9.34 38.99
N GLY A 402 -42.77 -8.53 39.95
CA GLY A 402 -41.45 -7.92 39.96
C GLY A 402 -40.37 -8.95 40.28
N GLY A 403 -39.42 -9.12 39.35
CA GLY A 403 -38.20 -9.88 39.54
C GLY A 403 -36.99 -8.99 39.26
N ARG A 404 -36.19 -8.72 40.30
CA ARG A 404 -34.88 -8.06 40.18
C ARG A 404 -33.98 -8.92 39.28
N HIS A 405 -33.64 -8.41 38.10
CA HIS A 405 -32.58 -9.00 37.29
C HIS A 405 -31.22 -8.57 37.84
N GLN A 406 -30.51 -9.53 38.44
CA GLN A 406 -29.10 -9.41 38.78
C GLN A 406 -28.29 -9.54 37.48
N ALA A 407 -27.53 -8.50 37.14
CA ALA A 407 -26.60 -8.53 36.01
C ALA A 407 -25.54 -9.62 36.24
N PRO A 408 -25.09 -10.35 35.19
CA PRO A 408 -23.94 -11.24 35.34
C PRO A 408 -22.71 -10.38 35.60
N SER A 409 -21.98 -10.68 36.67
CA SER A 409 -20.68 -10.08 36.95
C SER A 409 -19.71 -10.38 35.80
N PRO A 410 -18.86 -9.41 35.39
CA PRO A 410 -17.84 -9.67 34.38
C PRO A 410 -16.86 -10.70 34.94
N ALA A 411 -16.64 -11.77 34.19
CA ALA A 411 -15.61 -12.75 34.48
C ALA A 411 -14.26 -12.04 34.62
N GLN A 412 -13.55 -12.32 35.71
CA GLN A 412 -12.22 -11.80 35.98
C GLN A 412 -11.28 -12.16 34.84
N SER A 413 -10.73 -11.14 34.18
CA SER A 413 -9.59 -11.30 33.28
C SER A 413 -8.44 -11.94 34.04
N PRO A 414 -7.83 -13.05 33.57
CA PRO A 414 -6.65 -13.57 34.20
C PRO A 414 -5.51 -12.55 34.05
N ALA A 415 -4.99 -12.14 35.20
CA ALA A 415 -3.87 -11.22 35.32
C ALA A 415 -2.58 -11.85 34.75
N GLY A 416 -1.82 -11.05 34.00
CA GLY A 416 -0.35 -11.13 34.00
C GLY A 416 0.32 -12.20 33.13
N GLY A 417 -0.21 -12.53 31.95
CA GLY A 417 0.50 -13.32 30.95
C GLY A 417 0.92 -12.48 29.75
N ALA A 418 2.20 -12.52 29.36
CA ALA A 418 2.69 -11.88 28.14
C ALA A 418 1.85 -12.34 26.93
N THR A 419 1.16 -11.39 26.28
CA THR A 419 0.36 -11.65 25.08
C THR A 419 1.30 -12.13 23.97
N GLN A 420 1.08 -13.36 23.50
CA GLN A 420 1.85 -13.95 22.40
C GLN A 420 1.56 -13.15 21.12
N PRO A 421 2.57 -12.70 20.36
CA PRO A 421 2.37 -12.16 19.04
C PRO A 421 1.77 -13.24 18.13
N ASP A 422 0.59 -12.98 17.57
CA ASP A 422 -0.10 -13.89 16.66
C ASP A 422 0.33 -13.59 15.22
N TYR A 423 1.10 -14.51 14.63
CA TYR A 423 1.54 -14.47 13.23
C TYR A 423 0.69 -15.41 12.34
N GLY A 424 -0.54 -15.72 12.74
CA GLY A 424 -1.39 -16.69 12.04
C GLY A 424 -1.03 -18.15 12.35
N ALA A 425 -0.36 -18.40 13.48
CA ALA A 425 0.01 -19.75 13.90
C ALA A 425 -1.20 -20.48 14.53
N PRO A 426 -1.32 -21.82 14.37
CA PRO A 426 -2.43 -22.58 14.95
C PRO A 426 -2.54 -22.44 16.46
N ALA A 427 -3.75 -22.61 16.99
CA ALA A 427 -3.99 -22.68 18.43
C ALA A 427 -3.12 -23.78 19.07
N GLY A 428 -2.23 -23.40 19.99
CA GLY A 428 -1.28 -24.30 20.66
C GLY A 428 0.14 -24.24 20.11
N TRP A 429 0.41 -23.52 19.02
CA TRP A 429 1.76 -23.32 18.51
C TRP A 429 2.54 -22.28 19.33
N ARG A 430 3.81 -22.57 19.63
CA ARG A 430 4.74 -21.70 20.36
C ARG A 430 6.01 -21.54 19.54
N ALA A 431 6.53 -20.31 19.45
CA ALA A 431 7.86 -20.09 18.90
C ALA A 431 8.90 -20.85 19.75
N PRO A 432 9.89 -21.53 19.15
CA PRO A 432 10.97 -22.15 19.90
C PRO A 432 11.64 -21.10 20.82
N GLY A 433 11.61 -21.33 22.13
CA GLY A 433 12.10 -20.36 23.14
C GLY A 433 11.04 -19.47 23.79
N TRP A 434 9.74 -19.72 23.56
CA TRP A 434 8.63 -19.00 24.19
C TRP A 434 7.82 -19.90 25.15
N PRO A 435 7.46 -19.45 26.37
CA PRO A 435 7.81 -18.17 26.99
C PRO A 435 9.31 -18.11 27.34
N PRO A 436 9.90 -16.91 27.46
CA PRO A 436 11.27 -16.77 27.94
C PRO A 436 11.40 -17.47 29.31
N PRO A 437 12.53 -18.17 29.58
CA PRO A 437 12.71 -18.93 30.81
C PRO A 437 12.46 -18.05 32.04
N GLN A 438 11.54 -18.49 32.88
CA GLN A 438 10.96 -17.73 33.99
C GLN A 438 11.89 -17.52 35.19
N ASN A 439 13.21 -17.69 34.99
CA ASN A 439 14.19 -17.63 36.06
C ASN A 439 15.51 -16.98 35.61
N GLN A 440 15.41 -15.75 35.13
CA GLN A 440 16.51 -14.79 35.27
C GLN A 440 16.00 -13.65 36.14
N GLN A 441 16.50 -13.60 37.37
CA GLN A 441 16.56 -12.36 38.14
C GLN A 441 16.97 -11.23 37.20
N GLN A 442 16.31 -10.08 37.34
CA GLN A 442 16.61 -8.85 36.63
C GLN A 442 18.08 -8.48 36.83
N GLY A 443 18.95 -9.03 35.97
CA GLY A 443 20.34 -8.68 35.87
C GLY A 443 20.43 -7.44 35.00
N HIS A 444 20.76 -6.32 35.62
CA HIS A 444 21.12 -5.10 34.92
C HIS A 444 22.12 -5.41 33.80
N TRP A 445 21.77 -5.05 32.56
CA TRP A 445 22.73 -5.01 31.47
C TRP A 445 23.69 -3.84 31.75
N TYR A 446 24.99 -4.15 31.74
CA TYR A 446 26.19 -3.38 32.13
C TYR A 446 26.72 -3.61 33.56
N PRO A 447 27.98 -4.07 33.72
CA PRO A 447 28.67 -3.95 34.99
C PRO A 447 28.99 -2.45 35.24
N PRO A 448 28.79 -1.93 36.46
CA PRO A 448 29.21 -0.58 36.79
C PRO A 448 30.75 -0.47 36.75
N PRO A 449 31.30 0.68 36.33
CA PRO A 449 32.74 0.90 36.34
C PRO A 449 33.31 0.76 37.76
N GLN A 450 34.51 0.18 37.87
CA GLN A 450 35.21 -0.02 39.15
C GLN A 450 35.32 1.29 39.93
N GLY A 451 34.73 1.34 41.13
CA GLY A 451 34.85 2.45 42.07
C GLY A 451 33.54 3.07 42.57
N TRP A 452 32.37 2.57 42.16
CA TRP A 452 31.09 3.14 42.61
C TRP A 452 30.41 2.30 43.70
N ASN A 453 30.17 2.89 44.87
CA ASN A 453 29.46 2.27 46.00
C ASN A 453 28.05 2.87 46.14
N PRO A 454 26.96 2.07 46.17
CA PRO A 454 25.61 2.59 46.34
C PRO A 454 25.32 2.98 47.81
N PRO A 455 24.49 4.02 48.07
CA PRO A 455 24.11 4.39 49.43
C PRO A 455 23.08 3.40 50.02
N GLN A 456 23.21 3.13 51.32
CA GLN A 456 22.33 2.23 52.09
C GLN A 456 20.89 2.77 52.18
N GLN A 457 19.93 1.85 52.10
CA GLN A 457 18.49 2.09 52.19
C GLN A 457 18.10 2.76 53.53
N ALA A 458 17.38 3.88 53.45
CA ALA A 458 16.73 4.51 54.60
C ALA A 458 15.25 4.07 54.72
N GLN A 459 14.85 3.86 55.97
CA GLN A 459 13.56 3.34 56.47
C GLN A 459 12.33 4.22 56.15
N PRO A 460 11.09 3.69 56.24
CA PRO A 460 9.87 4.38 55.81
C PRO A 460 9.31 5.34 56.89
N TYR A 461 8.80 6.50 56.46
CA TYR A 461 8.11 7.48 57.31
C TYR A 461 6.58 7.22 57.42
N PRO A 462 5.94 7.52 58.57
CA PRO A 462 4.50 7.33 58.80
C PRO A 462 3.65 8.57 58.40
N PRO A 463 2.31 8.47 58.35
CA PRO A 463 1.44 9.48 57.76
C PRO A 463 0.92 10.50 58.79
N GLN A 464 0.71 11.77 58.41
CA GLN A 464 -0.16 12.68 59.17
C GLN A 464 -0.70 13.90 58.39
N HIS A 465 -1.85 14.34 58.88
CA HIS A 465 -2.84 15.30 58.41
C HIS A 465 -2.42 16.79 58.36
N GLY A 466 -3.22 17.61 57.65
CA GLY A 466 -3.64 18.94 58.13
C GLY A 466 -2.99 20.19 57.52
N GLN A 467 -3.80 20.99 56.80
CA GLN A 467 -3.58 22.41 56.44
C GLN A 467 -3.35 23.32 57.69
N PRO A 468 -2.82 24.57 57.60
CA PRO A 468 -3.35 25.65 56.74
C PRO A 468 -2.37 26.73 56.19
N ASN A 469 -2.96 27.59 55.34
CA ASN A 469 -2.45 28.81 54.70
C ASN A 469 -1.94 29.89 55.70
N PRO A 470 -1.01 30.77 55.29
CA PRO A 470 -1.41 32.18 55.14
C PRO A 470 -0.72 32.91 53.96
N GLY A 471 -1.40 33.93 53.42
CA GLY A 471 -0.94 34.72 52.27
C GLY A 471 -0.37 36.11 52.59
N GLN A 472 -0.21 36.84 51.48
CA GLN A 472 0.04 38.28 51.27
C GLN A 472 1.50 38.78 51.30
N HIS A 473 1.99 39.25 50.14
CA HIS A 473 2.30 40.67 49.90
C HIS A 473 2.32 41.00 48.38
N GLN A 474 2.07 42.27 48.09
CA GLN A 474 1.59 42.90 46.85
C GLN A 474 2.68 43.53 45.95
N GLN A 475 2.23 44.04 44.79
CA GLN A 475 2.75 45.13 43.92
C GLN A 475 3.50 44.67 42.65
N ALA A 476 3.35 45.25 41.44
CA ALA A 476 2.41 46.16 40.77
C ALA A 476 2.79 46.15 39.25
N PRO A 477 1.93 46.60 38.30
CA PRO A 477 2.19 46.52 36.86
C PRO A 477 2.83 47.79 36.28
N VAL A 478 3.64 47.67 35.22
CA VAL A 478 4.27 48.79 34.51
C VAL A 478 3.46 49.13 33.23
N THR A 479 3.06 50.40 33.11
CA THR A 479 2.40 51.03 31.96
C THR A 479 3.40 51.51 30.89
N PRO A 480 2.99 51.66 29.61
CA PRO A 480 3.80 52.28 28.56
C PRO A 480 3.56 53.80 28.47
N GLN A 481 4.60 54.57 28.15
CA GLN A 481 4.53 56.01 27.84
C GLN A 481 5.04 56.28 26.43
N GLU A 482 4.25 57.06 25.69
CA GLU A 482 4.55 57.69 24.40
C GLU A 482 5.57 58.85 24.53
N ALA A 483 6.28 59.17 23.44
CA ALA A 483 6.25 60.46 22.72
C ALA A 483 7.57 60.66 21.87
N PRO A 484 7.75 61.73 21.07
CA PRO A 484 7.55 61.74 19.62
C PRO A 484 8.80 62.17 18.83
N GLY A 485 8.76 62.11 17.49
CA GLY A 485 9.84 62.64 16.64
C GLY A 485 9.43 62.69 15.17
N ASP A 486 9.41 63.91 14.65
CA ASP A 486 8.81 64.38 13.41
C ASP A 486 9.78 64.33 12.21
N ASP A 487 9.17 64.41 11.04
CA ASP A 487 9.61 65.09 9.82
C ASP A 487 10.59 64.45 8.80
N GLY A 488 10.23 64.60 7.52
CA GLY A 488 11.19 64.58 6.41
C GLY A 488 10.87 63.72 5.18
N GLY A 489 10.12 64.27 4.22
CA GLY A 489 10.56 64.24 2.80
C GLY A 489 10.14 63.08 1.90
N ARG A 490 8.99 63.25 1.22
CA ARG A 490 8.80 62.84 -0.20
C ARG A 490 9.69 63.75 -1.10
N PRO A 491 10.13 63.36 -2.32
CA PRO A 491 9.18 63.08 -3.40
C PRO A 491 9.60 62.09 -4.53
N SER A 492 8.56 61.65 -5.28
CA SER A 492 8.48 61.38 -6.73
C SER A 492 9.72 60.86 -7.48
N GLY A 493 9.63 59.76 -8.22
CA GLY A 493 8.93 59.72 -9.51
C GLY A 493 9.33 58.49 -10.37
N PRO A 494 8.75 58.33 -11.57
CA PRO A 494 8.34 57.02 -12.10
C PRO A 494 9.22 56.48 -13.25
N ARG A 495 9.24 55.16 -13.40
CA ARG A 495 9.20 54.43 -14.69
C ARG A 495 8.85 52.97 -14.48
#